data_AF-I1BS47-F1
#
_entry.id   AF-I1BS47-F1
#
_cell.length_a   1.000
_cell.length_b   1.000
_cell.length_c   1.000
_cell.angle_alpha   90.00
_cell.angle_beta   90.00
_cell.angle_gamma   90.00
#
_symmetry.space_group_name_H-M   'P 1'
#
loop_
_entity.id
_entity.type
_entity.pdbx_description
1 polymer ?
#
loop_
_entity_poly.entity_id
_entity_poly.type
_entity_poly.pdbx_seq_one_letter_code
_entity_poly.pdbx_strand_id
1 'polypeptide(L)'
;MGVLSELEEEVKRIRSDVDSVESSIQADCDDKTFERKKETLAYASERLLGLLAQAEAIRPLTLIVGEKDVEATDFERELANQLKDKKRAVMEEIHALLGRLTGCDEKMKREAEAREEKARMEERRRREEEERARRKREQELEEEELRRQREEEERLARDPTEIGNIEVFDEEEEARMARSIEEIEIENQVEVNRAYMVQAETELIELNED
;
A
#
# COMPACT_ATOMS: atom_id res chain seq x y z
N MET A 1 -46.63 -2.85 11.58
CA MET A 1 -46.33 -1.82 10.55
C MET A 1 -46.31 -2.52 9.20
N GLY A 2 -46.70 -1.86 8.11
CA GLY A 2 -46.77 -2.50 6.79
C GLY A 2 -45.42 -2.48 6.08
N VAL A 3 -45.12 -3.49 5.25
CA VAL A 3 -43.84 -3.65 4.53
C VAL A 3 -43.43 -2.39 3.77
N LEU A 4 -44.36 -1.72 3.08
CA LEU A 4 -44.07 -0.47 2.35
C LEU A 4 -43.63 0.68 3.28
N SER A 5 -44.09 0.72 4.53
CA SER A 5 -43.63 1.73 5.49
C SER A 5 -42.24 1.40 6.02
N GLU A 6 -41.93 0.12 6.22
CA GLU A 6 -40.58 -0.31 6.63
C GLU A 6 -39.55 0.01 5.54
N LEU A 7 -39.89 -0.26 4.27
CA LEU A 7 -39.06 0.13 3.12
C LEU A 7 -38.85 1.65 3.07
N GLU A 8 -39.91 2.44 3.25
CA GLU A 8 -39.82 3.91 3.26
C GLU A 8 -38.92 4.44 4.38
N GLU A 9 -39.02 3.88 5.59
CA GLU A 9 -38.14 4.26 6.70
C GLU A 9 -36.68 3.92 6.43
N GLU A 10 -36.42 2.78 5.79
CA GLU A 10 -35.08 2.37 5.47
C GLU A 10 -34.47 3.22 4.36
N VAL A 11 -35.24 3.55 3.32
CA VAL A 11 -34.84 4.50 2.27
C VAL A 11 -34.50 5.87 2.86
N LYS A 12 -35.28 6.35 3.83
CA LYS A 12 -34.99 7.61 4.55
C LYS A 12 -33.68 7.57 5.34
N ARG A 13 -33.35 6.43 5.98
CA ARG A 13 -32.08 6.26 6.68
C ARG A 13 -30.91 6.30 5.71
N ILE A 14 -30.99 5.53 4.63
CA ILE A 14 -29.94 5.50 3.58
C ILE A 14 -29.77 6.88 2.97
N ARG A 15 -30.86 7.60 2.71
CA ARG A 15 -30.79 8.99 2.23
C ARG A 15 -29.98 9.88 3.17
N SER A 16 -30.21 9.78 4.48
CA SER A 16 -29.44 10.55 5.47
C SER A 16 -27.95 10.21 5.42
N ASP A 17 -27.59 8.94 5.25
CA ASP A 17 -26.20 8.50 5.12
C ASP A 17 -25.56 9.05 3.84
N VAL A 18 -26.28 8.98 2.71
CA VAL A 18 -25.82 9.52 1.43
C VAL A 18 -25.65 11.04 1.49
N ASP A 19 -26.61 11.78 2.07
CA ASP A 19 -26.55 13.24 2.23
C ASP A 19 -25.31 13.65 3.07
N SER A 20 -25.03 12.92 4.15
CA SER A 20 -23.86 13.13 5.02
C SER A 20 -22.54 12.90 4.30
N VAL A 21 -22.43 11.82 3.53
CA VAL A 21 -21.21 11.53 2.78
C VAL A 21 -21.04 12.46 1.60
N GLU A 22 -22.07 12.65 0.78
CA GLU A 22 -22.00 13.43 -0.47
C GLU A 22 -21.46 14.86 -0.24
N SER A 23 -21.93 15.51 0.83
CA SER A 23 -21.50 16.87 1.19
C SER A 23 -20.03 16.97 1.64
N SER A 24 -19.40 15.83 1.98
CA SER A 24 -18.06 15.79 2.56
C SER A 24 -17.05 14.97 1.73
N ILE A 25 -17.41 14.44 0.55
CA ILE A 25 -16.52 13.60 -0.28
C ILE A 25 -15.17 14.29 -0.54
N GLN A 26 -15.19 15.55 -0.96
CA GLN A 26 -14.00 16.31 -1.35
C GLN A 26 -13.40 17.11 -0.18
N ALA A 27 -13.91 16.94 1.03
CA ALA A 27 -13.33 17.57 2.21
C ALA A 27 -12.05 16.84 2.61
N ASP A 28 -11.01 17.60 2.95
CA ASP A 28 -9.76 17.06 3.48
C ASP A 28 -10.05 16.15 4.68
N CYS A 29 -9.68 14.88 4.57
CA CYS A 29 -9.80 13.92 5.65
C CYS A 29 -8.70 12.86 5.57
N ASP A 30 -8.43 12.15 6.67
CA ASP A 30 -7.51 11.02 6.66
C ASP A 30 -8.02 9.87 5.77
N ASP A 31 -7.13 8.93 5.45
CA ASP A 31 -7.45 7.78 4.57
C ASP A 31 -8.48 6.85 5.20
N LYS A 32 -8.48 6.72 6.53
CA LYS A 32 -9.46 5.89 7.25
C LYS A 32 -10.89 6.45 7.08
N THR A 33 -11.04 7.76 7.19
CA THR A 33 -12.32 8.45 7.01
C THR A 33 -12.75 8.37 5.56
N PHE A 34 -11.82 8.51 4.62
CA PHE A 34 -12.11 8.38 3.20
C PHE A 34 -12.59 6.96 2.83
N GLU A 35 -11.91 5.92 3.31
CA GLU A 35 -12.35 4.53 3.10
C GLU A 35 -13.71 4.27 3.77
N ARG A 36 -13.95 4.81 4.97
CA ARG A 36 -15.27 4.69 5.61
C ARG A 36 -16.39 5.35 4.78
N LYS A 37 -16.13 6.50 4.13
CA LYS A 37 -17.08 7.14 3.21
C LYS A 37 -17.37 6.22 2.02
N LYS A 38 -16.34 5.60 1.44
CA LYS A 38 -16.46 4.64 0.35
C LYS A 38 -17.28 3.40 0.73
N GLU A 39 -16.99 2.80 1.87
CA GLU A 39 -17.76 1.68 2.43
C GLU A 39 -19.23 2.05 2.64
N THR A 40 -19.48 3.25 3.16
CA THR A 40 -20.85 3.76 3.39
C THR A 40 -21.62 3.89 2.08
N LEU A 41 -21.02 4.47 1.04
CA LEU A 41 -21.64 4.60 -0.29
C LEU A 41 -21.86 3.24 -0.95
N ALA A 42 -20.90 2.33 -0.85
CA ALA A 42 -21.02 0.97 -1.37
C ALA A 42 -22.17 0.20 -0.69
N TYR A 43 -22.22 0.26 0.65
CA TYR A 43 -23.31 -0.32 1.43
C TYR A 43 -24.68 0.27 1.05
N ALA A 44 -24.77 1.60 0.92
CA ALA A 44 -25.98 2.28 0.50
C ALA A 44 -26.45 1.80 -0.88
N SER A 45 -25.52 1.64 -1.84
CA SER A 45 -25.82 1.15 -3.20
C SER A 45 -26.37 -0.26 -3.19
N GLU A 46 -25.67 -1.20 -2.54
CA GLU A 46 -26.10 -2.59 -2.42
C GLU A 46 -27.47 -2.68 -1.73
N ARG A 47 -27.64 -1.93 -0.64
CA ARG A 47 -28.88 -1.96 0.13
C ARG A 47 -30.06 -1.41 -0.67
N LEU A 48 -29.89 -0.31 -1.41
CA LEU A 48 -30.93 0.25 -2.26
C LEU A 48 -31.34 -0.70 -3.39
N LEU A 49 -30.40 -1.41 -4.00
CA LEU A 49 -30.72 -2.45 -5.00
C LEU A 49 -31.54 -3.58 -4.38
N GLY A 50 -31.21 -4.00 -3.16
CA GLY A 50 -32.00 -4.98 -2.41
C GLY A 50 -33.41 -4.49 -2.09
N LEU A 51 -33.55 -3.21 -1.66
CA LEU A 51 -34.85 -2.60 -1.38
C LEU A 51 -35.69 -2.43 -2.65
N LEU A 52 -35.06 -2.11 -3.78
CA LEU A 52 -35.74 -2.03 -5.08
C LEU A 52 -36.34 -3.39 -5.45
N ALA A 53 -35.55 -4.46 -5.37
CA ALA A 53 -36.03 -5.81 -5.65
C ALA A 53 -37.19 -6.21 -4.72
N GLN A 54 -37.11 -5.87 -3.42
CA GLN A 54 -38.20 -6.09 -2.48
C GLN A 54 -39.46 -5.29 -2.86
N ALA A 55 -39.31 -4.01 -3.19
CA ALA A 55 -40.42 -3.16 -3.61
C ALA A 55 -41.08 -3.70 -4.88
N GLU A 56 -40.30 -4.11 -5.88
CA GLU A 56 -40.79 -4.72 -7.12
C GLU A 56 -41.59 -6.00 -6.86
N ALA A 57 -41.10 -6.87 -5.97
CA ALA A 57 -41.76 -8.12 -5.58
C ALA A 57 -43.12 -7.92 -4.89
N ILE A 58 -43.36 -6.76 -4.26
CA ILE A 58 -44.66 -6.43 -3.67
C ILE A 58 -45.68 -6.28 -4.79
N ARG A 59 -46.54 -7.28 -4.96
CA ARG A 59 -47.68 -7.16 -5.87
C ARG A 59 -48.69 -6.19 -5.25
N PRO A 60 -49.13 -5.14 -5.97
CA PRO A 60 -50.23 -4.33 -5.50
C PRO A 60 -51.44 -5.22 -5.26
N LEU A 61 -52.31 -4.84 -4.32
CA LEU A 61 -53.59 -5.53 -4.13
C LEU A 61 -54.34 -5.54 -5.47
N THR A 62 -54.40 -6.71 -6.08
CA THR A 62 -55.28 -7.00 -7.21
C THR A 62 -56.59 -7.43 -6.58
N LEU A 63 -57.62 -6.60 -6.72
CA LEU A 63 -58.90 -6.86 -6.11
C LEU A 63 -59.55 -8.00 -6.90
N ILE A 64 -59.54 -9.21 -6.32
CA ILE A 64 -60.19 -10.39 -6.90
C ILE A 64 -61.68 -10.25 -6.57
N VAL A 65 -62.44 -9.70 -7.52
CA VAL A 65 -63.90 -9.80 -7.49
C VAL A 65 -64.23 -11.29 -7.64
N GLY A 66 -64.80 -11.91 -6.60
CA GLY A 66 -65.17 -13.32 -6.64
C GLY A 66 -66.25 -13.62 -7.69
N GLU A 67 -66.64 -14.89 -7.84
CA GLU A 67 -67.67 -15.36 -8.80
C GLU A 67 -69.10 -14.79 -8.58
N LYS A 68 -69.26 -13.82 -7.68
CA LYS A 68 -70.50 -13.05 -7.51
C LYS A 68 -70.17 -11.59 -7.78
N ASP A 69 -71.01 -10.92 -8.55
CA ASP A 69 -71.01 -9.49 -8.92
C ASP A 69 -70.97 -8.54 -7.71
N VAL A 70 -69.92 -8.61 -6.89
CA VAL A 70 -69.67 -7.73 -5.76
C VAL A 70 -68.53 -6.83 -6.20
N GLU A 71 -68.89 -5.66 -6.71
CA GLU A 71 -67.90 -4.64 -7.02
C GLU A 71 -67.12 -4.24 -5.77
N ALA A 72 -65.83 -3.95 -5.96
CA ALA A 72 -65.00 -3.34 -4.93
C ALA A 72 -65.69 -2.10 -4.35
N THR A 73 -65.74 -2.02 -3.02
CA THR A 73 -66.20 -0.81 -2.33
C THR A 73 -65.27 0.36 -2.65
N ASP A 74 -65.79 1.59 -2.61
CA ASP A 74 -64.97 2.80 -2.84
C ASP A 74 -63.75 2.85 -1.91
N PHE A 75 -63.94 2.42 -0.66
CA PHE A 75 -62.88 2.32 0.33
C PHE A 75 -61.76 1.35 -0.09
N GLU A 76 -62.10 0.16 -0.60
CA GLU A 76 -61.10 -0.81 -1.05
C GLU A 76 -60.36 -0.33 -2.30
N ARG A 77 -61.06 0.35 -3.22
CA ARG A 77 -60.43 1.00 -4.39
C ARG A 77 -59.46 2.09 -3.96
N GLU A 78 -59.87 2.93 -3.01
CA GLU A 78 -59.04 4.01 -2.48
C GLU A 78 -57.79 3.45 -1.77
N LEU A 79 -57.95 2.45 -0.91
CA LEU A 79 -56.83 1.79 -0.23
C LEU A 79 -55.84 1.15 -1.23
N ALA A 80 -56.35 0.47 -2.27
CA ALA A 80 -55.50 -0.12 -3.30
C ALA A 80 -54.72 0.94 -4.09
N ASN A 81 -55.34 2.09 -4.38
CA ASN A 81 -54.67 3.22 -5.04
C ASN A 81 -53.60 3.84 -4.13
N GLN A 82 -53.91 4.09 -2.85
CA GLN A 82 -52.96 4.61 -1.87
C GLN A 82 -51.72 3.70 -1.75
N LEU A 83 -51.90 2.38 -1.72
CA LEU A 83 -50.78 1.43 -1.67
C LEU A 83 -49.95 1.41 -2.96
N LYS A 84 -50.59 1.55 -4.13
CA LYS A 84 -49.89 1.67 -5.43
C LYS A 84 -49.07 2.95 -5.50
N ASP A 85 -49.66 4.08 -5.11
CA ASP A 85 -48.98 5.37 -5.10
C ASP A 85 -47.82 5.37 -4.11
N LYS A 86 -48.01 4.80 -2.91
CA LYS A 86 -46.94 4.63 -1.93
C LYS A 86 -45.80 3.76 -2.46
N LYS A 87 -46.10 2.62 -3.10
CA LYS A 87 -45.09 1.78 -3.74
C LYS A 87 -44.32 2.54 -4.81
N ARG A 88 -45.04 3.28 -5.69
CA ARG A 88 -44.42 4.09 -6.74
C ARG A 88 -43.47 5.13 -6.15
N ALA A 89 -43.90 5.87 -5.14
CA ALA A 89 -43.09 6.90 -4.48
C ALA A 89 -41.79 6.33 -3.88
N VAL A 90 -41.87 5.16 -3.20
CA VAL A 90 -40.69 4.49 -2.65
C VAL A 90 -39.71 4.08 -3.75
N MET A 91 -40.19 3.49 -4.86
CA MET A 91 -39.33 3.10 -5.99
C MET A 91 -38.69 4.31 -6.67
N GLU A 92 -39.44 5.41 -6.85
CA GLU A 92 -38.92 6.66 -7.40
C GLU A 92 -37.81 7.26 -6.51
N GLU A 93 -37.98 7.24 -5.19
CA GLU A 93 -36.95 7.71 -4.25
C GLU A 93 -35.70 6.81 -4.30
N ILE A 94 -35.86 5.49 -4.38
CA ILE A 94 -34.73 4.55 -4.55
C ILE A 94 -33.96 4.84 -5.85
N HIS A 95 -34.66 5.00 -6.98
CA HIS A 95 -34.00 5.32 -8.25
C HIS A 95 -33.27 6.67 -8.20
N ALA A 96 -33.87 7.69 -7.57
CA ALA A 96 -33.22 8.97 -7.38
C ALA A 96 -31.92 8.85 -6.56
N LEU A 97 -31.94 8.07 -5.48
CA LEU A 97 -30.76 7.83 -4.64
C LEU A 97 -29.67 7.03 -5.39
N LEU A 98 -30.03 6.01 -6.16
CA LEU A 98 -29.07 5.26 -7.00
C LEU A 98 -28.39 6.16 -8.05
N GLY A 99 -29.16 7.10 -8.65
CA GLY A 99 -28.60 8.10 -9.54
C GLY A 99 -27.60 9.03 -8.84
N ARG A 100 -27.93 9.49 -7.63
CA ARG A 100 -27.01 10.30 -6.81
C ARG A 100 -25.74 9.54 -6.42
N LEU A 101 -25.87 8.27 -6.04
CA LEU A 101 -24.73 7.41 -5.71
C LEU A 101 -23.76 7.26 -6.87
N THR A 102 -24.27 7.16 -8.11
CA THR A 102 -23.40 7.16 -9.30
C THR A 102 -22.54 8.43 -9.38
N GLY A 103 -23.14 9.59 -9.09
CA GLY A 103 -22.40 10.85 -9.01
C GLY A 103 -21.40 10.91 -7.83
N CYS A 104 -21.75 10.34 -6.68
CA CYS A 104 -20.84 10.20 -5.55
C CYS A 104 -19.65 9.30 -5.89
N ASP A 105 -19.86 8.19 -6.59
CA ASP A 105 -18.81 7.27 -7.01
C ASP A 105 -17.80 7.95 -7.94
N GLU A 106 -18.26 8.79 -8.86
CA GLU A 106 -17.37 9.60 -9.71
C GLU A 106 -16.54 10.60 -8.89
N LYS A 107 -17.17 11.28 -7.93
CA LYS A 107 -16.47 12.22 -7.04
C LYS A 107 -15.41 11.48 -6.20
N MET A 108 -15.75 10.30 -5.67
CA MET A 108 -14.85 9.46 -4.89
C MET A 108 -13.67 8.96 -5.71
N LYS A 109 -13.87 8.58 -6.98
CA LYS A 109 -12.78 8.17 -7.87
C LYS A 109 -11.79 9.31 -8.11
N ARG A 110 -12.28 10.51 -8.42
CA ARG A 110 -11.43 11.69 -8.64
C ARG A 110 -10.64 12.06 -7.38
N GLU A 111 -11.27 11.98 -6.21
CA GLU A 111 -10.60 12.24 -4.94
C GLU A 111 -9.54 11.18 -4.63
N ALA A 112 -9.81 9.90 -4.91
CA ALA A 112 -8.83 8.83 -4.74
C ALA A 112 -7.60 9.03 -5.64
N GLU A 113 -7.82 9.41 -6.91
CA GLU A 113 -6.74 9.75 -7.85
C GLU A 113 -5.91 10.95 -7.35
N ALA A 114 -6.57 12.01 -6.86
CA ALA A 114 -5.90 13.19 -6.32
C ALA A 114 -5.05 12.86 -5.08
N ARG A 115 -5.55 11.98 -4.20
CA ARG A 115 -4.81 11.50 -3.04
C ARG A 115 -3.59 10.67 -3.43
N GLU A 116 -3.75 9.78 -4.41
CA GLU A 116 -2.63 8.98 -4.92
C GLU A 116 -1.56 9.88 -5.57
N GLU A 117 -1.95 10.87 -6.36
CA GLU A 117 -1.03 11.83 -6.96
C GLU A 117 -0.27 12.62 -5.89
N LYS A 118 -0.97 13.08 -4.85
CA LYS A 118 -0.37 13.79 -3.72
C LYS A 118 0.67 12.92 -3.00
N ALA A 119 0.33 11.65 -2.73
CA ALA A 119 1.25 10.70 -2.10
C ALA A 119 2.49 10.45 -2.97
N ARG A 120 2.31 10.27 -4.28
CA ARG A 120 3.42 10.09 -5.24
C ARG A 120 4.32 11.33 -5.31
N MET A 121 3.74 12.53 -5.32
CA MET A 121 4.52 13.78 -5.31
C MET A 121 5.30 13.97 -4.01
N GLU A 122 4.71 13.64 -2.86
CA GLU A 122 5.38 13.71 -1.57
C GLU A 122 6.53 12.70 -1.46
N GLU A 123 6.33 11.47 -1.93
CA GLU A 123 7.39 10.47 -1.99
C GLU A 123 8.54 10.90 -2.91
N ARG A 124 8.23 11.45 -4.08
CA ARG A 124 9.25 11.98 -4.99
C ARG A 124 10.03 13.12 -4.35
N ARG A 125 9.34 14.06 -3.68
CA ARG A 125 10.00 15.17 -3.00
C ARG A 125 10.93 14.68 -1.90
N ARG A 126 10.50 13.69 -1.12
CA ARG A 126 11.32 13.06 -0.08
C ARG A 126 12.58 12.41 -0.66
N ARG A 127 12.47 11.67 -1.76
CA ARG A 127 13.64 11.07 -2.44
C ARG A 127 14.60 12.12 -2.96
N GLU A 128 14.10 13.19 -3.58
CA GLU A 128 14.93 14.31 -4.07
C GLU A 128 15.63 15.05 -2.91
N GLU A 129 14.95 15.24 -1.77
CA GLU A 129 15.53 15.82 -0.56
C GLU A 129 16.61 14.92 0.06
N GLU A 130 16.36 13.62 0.16
CA GLU A 130 17.32 12.62 0.65
C GLU A 130 18.55 12.53 -0.26
N GLU A 131 18.37 12.55 -1.58
CA GLU A 131 19.47 12.53 -2.55
C GLU A 131 20.31 13.82 -2.47
N ARG A 132 19.67 14.99 -2.35
CA ARG A 132 20.39 16.26 -2.14
C ARG A 132 21.19 16.26 -0.84
N ALA A 133 20.61 15.73 0.24
CA ALA A 133 21.30 15.62 1.52
C ALA A 133 22.52 14.67 1.43
N ARG A 134 22.38 13.55 0.70
CA ARG A 134 23.48 12.62 0.46
C ARG A 134 24.62 13.26 -0.34
N ARG A 135 24.30 13.92 -1.47
CA ARG A 135 25.31 14.60 -2.30
C ARG A 135 26.05 15.70 -1.55
N LYS A 136 25.36 16.47 -0.69
CA LYS A 136 26.02 17.47 0.16
C LYS A 136 27.02 16.85 1.13
N ARG A 137 26.66 15.73 1.78
CA ARG A 137 27.58 15.01 2.68
C ARG A 137 28.78 14.43 1.93
N GLU A 138 28.57 13.89 0.74
CA GLU A 138 29.67 13.40 -0.11
C GLU A 138 30.61 14.55 -0.50
N GLN A 139 30.07 15.72 -0.89
CA GLN A 139 30.88 16.91 -1.19
C GLN A 139 31.64 17.45 0.03
N GLU A 140 31.01 17.48 1.20
CA GLU A 140 31.66 17.90 2.45
C GLU A 140 32.82 16.97 2.81
N LEU A 141 32.66 15.66 2.60
CA LEU A 141 33.73 14.67 2.81
C LEU A 141 34.87 14.82 1.81
N GLU A 142 34.56 15.00 0.51
CA GLU A 142 35.57 15.25 -0.52
C GLU A 142 36.35 16.55 -0.26
N GLU A 143 35.67 17.62 0.15
CA GLU A 143 36.32 18.89 0.52
C GLU A 143 37.20 18.74 1.77
N GLU A 144 36.78 17.96 2.76
CA GLU A 144 37.58 17.67 3.96
C GLU A 144 38.80 16.82 3.64
N GLU A 145 38.68 15.79 2.80
CA GLU A 145 39.80 14.98 2.33
C GLU A 145 40.80 15.80 1.53
N LEU A 146 40.32 16.64 0.60
CA LEU A 146 41.17 17.51 -0.19
C LEU A 146 41.91 18.54 0.69
N ARG A 147 41.24 19.04 1.74
CA ARG A 147 41.89 19.91 2.74
C ARG A 147 43.00 19.18 3.49
N ARG A 148 42.75 17.95 3.97
CA ARG A 148 43.77 17.15 4.67
C ARG A 148 44.97 16.85 3.76
N GLN A 149 44.74 16.50 2.50
CA GLN A 149 45.80 16.27 1.52
C GLN A 149 46.68 17.52 1.32
N ARG A 150 46.06 18.70 1.19
CA ARG A 150 46.81 19.97 1.07
C ARG A 150 47.58 20.32 2.34
N GLU A 151 46.99 20.10 3.51
CA GLU A 151 47.64 20.33 4.81
C GLU A 151 48.83 19.36 5.02
N GLU A 152 48.74 18.12 4.53
CA GLU A 152 49.81 17.14 4.55
C GLU A 152 50.93 17.50 3.57
N GLU A 153 50.61 17.87 2.32
CA GLU A 153 51.57 18.32 1.31
C GLU A 153 52.31 19.60 1.77
N GLU A 154 51.61 20.54 2.42
CA GLU A 154 52.23 21.75 2.98
C GLU A 154 53.14 21.43 4.18
N ARG A 155 52.79 20.44 5.02
CA ARG A 155 53.68 19.93 6.08
C ARG A 155 54.95 19.31 5.50
N LEU A 156 54.82 18.42 4.52
CA LEU A 156 55.94 17.79 3.83
C LEU A 156 56.84 18.82 3.13
N ALA A 157 56.28 19.91 2.60
CA ALA A 157 57.05 20.98 1.97
C ALA A 157 57.73 21.94 2.97
N ARG A 158 57.21 22.08 4.20
CA ARG A 158 57.79 22.95 5.25
C ARG A 158 58.87 22.30 6.09
N ASP A 159 58.98 20.97 6.10
CA ASP A 159 60.06 20.23 6.76
C ASP A 159 61.06 19.64 5.73
N PRO A 160 62.10 20.38 5.31
CA PRO A 160 63.17 19.81 4.48
C PRO A 160 64.14 18.89 5.26
N THR A 161 63.81 18.48 6.49
CA THR A 161 64.67 17.64 7.36
C THR A 161 64.04 16.35 7.86
N GLU A 162 62.88 15.92 7.33
CA GLU A 162 62.38 14.55 7.51
C GLU A 162 62.31 13.77 6.18
N ILE A 163 63.34 13.91 5.33
CA ILE A 163 63.73 12.83 4.41
C ILE A 163 64.86 12.08 5.11
N GLY A 164 64.48 11.20 6.02
CA GLY A 164 65.45 10.50 6.85
C GLY A 164 64.80 9.60 7.89
N ASN A 165 63.87 8.76 7.45
CA ASN A 165 63.57 7.43 7.98
C ASN A 165 62.71 6.69 6.94
N ILE A 166 63.23 6.60 5.70
CA ILE A 166 63.07 5.32 5.02
C ILE A 166 64.02 4.43 5.83
N GLU A 167 63.48 3.62 6.74
CA GLU A 167 64.20 2.48 7.26
C GLU A 167 64.66 1.72 6.03
N VAL A 168 65.94 1.86 5.70
CA VAL A 168 66.61 0.96 4.78
C VAL A 168 66.52 -0.35 5.51
N PHE A 169 65.52 -1.17 5.17
CA PHE A 169 65.44 -2.55 5.63
C PHE A 169 66.80 -3.16 5.31
N ASP A 170 67.57 -3.50 6.34
CA ASP A 170 68.83 -4.20 6.16
C ASP A 170 68.53 -5.45 5.32
N GLU A 171 69.41 -5.83 4.38
CA GLU A 171 69.22 -7.01 3.53
C GLU A 171 68.90 -8.29 4.36
N GLU A 172 69.25 -8.32 5.65
CA GLU A 172 68.87 -9.36 6.60
C GLU A 172 67.38 -9.44 6.92
N GLU A 173 66.66 -8.33 6.95
CA GLU A 173 65.24 -8.27 7.29
C GLU A 173 64.36 -8.64 6.07
N GLU A 174 64.75 -8.20 4.87
CA GLU A 174 64.17 -8.72 3.61
C GLU A 174 64.41 -10.24 3.47
N ALA A 175 65.62 -10.71 3.80
CA ALA A 175 65.93 -12.15 3.78
C ALA A 175 65.19 -12.96 4.87
N ARG A 176 64.80 -12.34 5.99
CA ARG A 176 63.91 -12.97 6.98
C ARG A 176 62.48 -13.04 6.48
N MET A 177 61.98 -11.97 5.88
CA MET A 177 60.62 -11.95 5.35
C MET A 177 60.46 -12.96 4.21
N ALA A 178 61.45 -13.06 3.31
CA ALA A 178 61.47 -14.06 2.26
C ALA A 178 61.46 -15.50 2.80
N ARG A 179 62.24 -15.79 3.85
CA ARG A 179 62.23 -17.10 4.52
C ARG A 179 60.91 -17.40 5.22
N SER A 180 60.30 -16.40 5.85
CA SER A 180 58.99 -16.56 6.49
C SER A 180 57.89 -16.85 5.47
N ILE A 181 57.96 -16.25 4.28
CA ILE A 181 57.01 -16.52 3.19
C ILE A 181 57.21 -17.95 2.66
N GLU A 182 58.46 -18.39 2.47
CA GLU A 182 58.78 -19.75 2.04
C GLU A 182 58.34 -20.81 3.07
N GLU A 183 58.51 -20.56 4.37
CA GLU A 183 58.00 -21.44 5.43
C GLU A 183 56.47 -21.54 5.41
N ILE A 184 55.76 -20.43 5.20
CA ILE A 184 54.28 -20.42 5.09
C ILE A 184 53.81 -21.19 3.85
N GLU A 185 54.51 -21.07 2.71
CA GLU A 185 54.18 -21.84 1.51
C GLU A 185 54.39 -23.35 1.72
N ILE A 186 55.48 -23.75 2.38
CA ILE A 186 55.74 -25.15 2.70
C ILE A 186 54.67 -25.70 3.67
N GLU A 187 54.30 -24.93 4.69
CA GLU A 187 53.27 -25.34 5.67
C GLU A 187 51.90 -25.51 4.99
N ASN A 188 51.50 -24.57 4.13
CA ASN A 188 50.28 -24.70 3.32
C ASN A 188 50.32 -25.92 2.39
N GLN A 189 51.47 -26.19 1.75
CA GLN A 189 51.61 -27.36 0.87
C GLN A 189 51.50 -28.68 1.67
N VAL A 190 52.03 -28.72 2.89
CA VAL A 190 51.92 -29.87 3.80
C VAL A 190 50.49 -30.06 4.28
N GLU A 191 49.76 -29.00 4.62
CA GLU A 191 48.34 -29.09 4.99
C GLU A 191 47.48 -29.59 3.83
N VAL A 192 47.69 -29.07 2.62
CA VAL A 192 46.98 -29.54 1.42
C VAL A 192 47.27 -31.03 1.16
N ASN A 193 48.52 -31.45 1.24
CA ASN A 193 48.89 -32.85 1.08
C ASN A 193 48.31 -33.76 2.19
N ARG A 194 48.22 -33.25 3.42
CA ARG A 194 47.59 -33.96 4.54
C ARG A 194 46.09 -34.13 4.32
N ALA A 195 45.42 -33.09 3.80
CA ALA A 195 44.00 -33.17 3.45
C ALA A 195 43.74 -34.20 2.35
N TYR A 196 44.59 -34.27 1.31
CA TYR A 196 44.50 -35.30 0.26
C TYR A 196 44.73 -36.71 0.80
N MET A 197 45.67 -36.91 1.71
CA MET A 197 45.93 -38.21 2.34
C MET A 197 44.75 -38.69 3.20
N VAL A 198 44.12 -37.78 3.96
CA VAL A 198 42.94 -38.10 4.78
C VAL A 198 41.74 -38.45 3.89
N GLN A 199 41.54 -37.73 2.78
CA GLN A 199 40.49 -38.09 1.81
C GLN A 199 40.72 -39.47 1.19
N ALA A 200 41.95 -39.79 0.81
CA ALA A 200 42.29 -41.10 0.26
C ALA A 200 42.12 -42.24 1.29
N GLU A 201 42.44 -42.00 2.57
CA GLU A 201 42.19 -42.96 3.65
C GLU A 201 40.69 -43.16 3.92
N THR A 202 39.88 -42.09 3.88
CA THR A 202 38.43 -42.23 4.01
C THR A 202 37.80 -42.98 2.85
N GLU A 203 38.24 -42.73 1.61
CA GLU A 203 37.75 -43.46 0.43
C GLU A 203 38.17 -44.94 0.43
N LEU A 204 39.36 -45.27 0.98
CA LEU A 204 39.82 -46.66 1.15
C LEU A 204 39.09 -47.43 2.26
N ILE A 205 38.57 -46.74 3.28
CA ILE A 205 37.73 -47.34 4.32
C ILE A 205 36.34 -47.65 3.75
N GLU A 206 35.75 -46.72 2.98
CA GLU A 206 34.44 -46.92 2.36
C GLU A 206 34.44 -48.04 1.30
N LEU A 207 35.57 -48.33 0.66
CA LEU A 207 35.70 -49.43 -0.31
C LEU A 207 35.95 -50.82 0.30
N ASN A 208 36.18 -50.93 1.62
CA ASN A 208 36.41 -52.20 2.33
C ASN A 208 35.23 -52.64 3.23
N GLU A 209 34.14 -51.87 3.27
CA GLU A 209 32.93 -52.20 4.05
C GLU A 209 31.77 -52.80 3.21
N ASP A 210 32.00 -53.17 1.94
CA ASP A 210 31.08 -53.95 1.09
C ASP A 210 31.50 -55.44 0.96
#